data_AF-A0A127VE19-F1
#
_entry.id   AF-A0A127VE19-F1
#
_cell.length_a   1.000
_cell.length_b   1.000
_cell.length_c   1.000
_cell.angle_alpha   90.00
_cell.angle_beta   90.00
_cell.angle_gamma   90.00
#
_symmetry.space_group_name_H-M   'P 1'
#
loop_
_entity.id
_entity.type
_entity.pdbx_description
1 polymer ?
#
loop_
_entity_poly.entity_id
_entity_poly.type
_entity_poly.pdbx_seq_one_letter_code
_entity_poly.pdbx_strand_id
1 'polypeptide(L)' 'MLRFQKRLFGKTPLEVAKPLIHLASSIPDLAITGQYFQDINVAGPSKYAQNDTHARQLWDYSLELLQKIDTAVAEKL' A
#
# COMPACT_ATOMS: atom_id res chain seq x y z
N MET A 1 -10.52 19.15 -23.25
CA MET A 1 -11.76 18.81 -22.53
C MET A 1 -11.66 17.55 -21.63
N LEU A 2 -10.45 17.09 -21.24
CA LEU A 2 -10.25 15.85 -20.44
C LEU A 2 -9.78 16.08 -18.99
N ARG A 3 -9.43 17.31 -18.59
CA ARG A 3 -8.94 17.63 -17.23
C ARG A 3 -10.07 17.80 -16.20
N PHE A 4 -11.29 18.10 -16.64
CA PHE A 4 -12.44 18.32 -15.75
C PHE A 4 -13.16 17.03 -15.32
N GLN A 5 -13.12 15.97 -16.13
CA GLN A 5 -13.84 14.72 -15.85
C GLN A 5 -13.27 13.94 -14.64
N LYS A 6 -11.96 14.05 -14.36
CA LYS A 6 -11.34 13.39 -13.19
C LYS A 6 -11.71 14.07 -11.85
N ARG A 7 -12.28 15.27 -11.87
CA ARG A 7 -12.55 16.07 -10.67
C ARG A 7 -13.95 15.89 -10.10
N LEU A 8 -14.88 15.33 -10.89
CA LEU A 8 -16.26 15.12 -10.44
C LEU A 8 -16.49 13.78 -9.72
N PHE A 9 -15.60 12.81 -9.87
CA PHE A 9 -15.80 11.44 -9.37
C PHE A 9 -14.69 10.93 -8.44
N GLY A 10 -13.76 11.79 -8.03
CA GLY A 10 -12.64 11.44 -7.15
C GLY A 10 -12.82 12.03 -5.75
N LYS A 11 -12.49 11.26 -4.70
CA LYS A 11 -12.35 11.78 -3.33
C LYS A 11 -11.25 12.85 -3.29
N THR A 12 -11.45 13.88 -2.48
CA THR A 12 -10.43 14.91 -2.23
C THR A 12 -9.27 14.35 -1.39
N PRO A 13 -8.07 14.94 -1.44
CA PRO A 13 -6.94 14.50 -0.61
C PRO A 13 -7.28 14.46 0.89
N LEU A 14 -8.05 15.43 1.38
CA LEU A 14 -8.49 15.48 2.77
C LEU A 14 -9.43 14.32 3.12
N GLU A 15 -10.37 13.98 2.25
CA GLU A 15 -11.27 12.85 2.45
C GLU A 15 -10.55 11.51 2.48
N VAL A 16 -9.49 11.35 1.67
CA VAL A 16 -8.64 10.15 1.69
C VAL A 16 -7.75 10.11 2.94
N ALA A 17 -7.32 11.25 3.47
CA ALA A 17 -6.46 11.32 4.65
C ALA A 17 -7.18 10.99 5.97
N LYS A 18 -8.46 11.38 6.11
CA LYS A 18 -9.26 11.13 7.32
C LYS A 18 -9.24 9.67 7.82
N PRO A 19 -9.54 8.66 6.99
CA PRO A 19 -9.52 7.26 7.43
C PRO A 19 -8.12 6.79 7.84
N LEU A 20 -7.07 7.23 7.13
CA LEU A 20 -5.68 6.91 7.48
C LEU A 20 -5.32 7.44 8.88
N ILE A 21 -5.64 8.70 9.16
CA ILE A 21 -5.38 9.33 10.47
C ILE A 21 -6.19 8.61 11.56
N HIS A 22 -7.46 8.29 11.28
CA HIS A 22 -8.30 7.56 12.22
C HIS A 22 -7.68 6.21 12.56
N LEU A 23 -7.41 5.35 11.57
CA LEU A 23 -6.84 4.01 11.80
C LEU A 23 -5.48 4.06 12.53
N ALA A 24 -4.64 5.06 12.23
CA ALA A 24 -3.35 5.21 12.89
C ALA A 24 -3.45 5.66 14.35
N SER A 25 -4.52 6.35 14.75
CA SER A 25 -4.67 6.94 16.09
C SER A 25 -5.69 6.21 16.97
N SER A 26 -6.66 5.50 16.40
CA SER A 26 -7.76 4.88 17.12
C SER A 26 -7.53 3.40 17.45
N ILE A 27 -6.58 2.73 16.79
CA ILE A 27 -6.25 1.33 17.05
C ILE A 27 -5.15 1.31 18.11
N PRO A 28 -5.46 0.97 19.38
CA PRO A 28 -4.43 0.85 20.40
C PRO A 28 -3.46 -0.28 20.03
N ASP A 29 -2.19 0.07 19.96
CA ASP A 29 -1.02 -0.82 19.98
C ASP A 29 -1.00 -1.99 18.99
N LEU A 30 -1.31 -1.77 17.71
CA LEU A 30 -1.23 -2.83 16.68
C LEU A 30 -1.95 -4.14 17.09
N ALA A 31 -2.91 -4.11 18.02
CA ALA A 31 -3.57 -5.32 18.55
C ALA A 31 -4.29 -6.13 17.46
N ILE A 32 -4.38 -5.55 16.26
CA ILE A 32 -5.00 -6.09 15.08
C ILE A 32 -3.96 -6.09 13.95
N THR A 33 -3.29 -7.22 13.73
CA THR A 33 -2.36 -7.42 12.60
C THR A 33 -3.03 -8.18 11.45
N GLY A 34 -2.64 -7.90 10.21
CA GLY A 34 -3.08 -8.66 9.03
C GLY A 34 -4.50 -8.34 8.53
N GLN A 35 -5.15 -7.31 9.08
CA GLN A 35 -6.42 -6.82 8.56
C GLN A 35 -6.21 -5.78 7.45
N TYR A 36 -7.08 -5.85 6.45
CA TYR A 36 -7.19 -4.84 5.40
C TYR A 36 -8.39 -3.95 5.68
N PHE A 37 -8.28 -2.66 5.39
CA PHE A 37 -9.33 -1.69 5.62
C PHE A 37 -9.70 -0.96 4.34
N GLN A 38 -10.99 -0.71 4.17
CA GLN A 38 -11.53 0.21 3.18
C GLN A 38 -12.22 1.36 3.90
N ASP A 39 -11.68 2.57 3.74
CA ASP A 39 -11.94 3.72 4.60
C ASP A 39 -11.66 3.37 6.08
N ILE A 40 -12.67 3.13 6.91
CA ILE A 40 -12.50 2.75 8.33
C ILE A 40 -12.99 1.33 8.65
N ASN A 41 -13.55 0.62 7.66
CA ASN A 41 -14.15 -0.68 7.87
C ASN A 41 -13.20 -1.80 7.46
N VAL A 42 -13.23 -2.92 8.17
CA VAL A 42 -12.50 -4.13 7.80
C VAL A 42 -13.04 -4.63 6.45
N ALA A 43 -12.13 -4.85 5.51
CA ALA A 43 -12.42 -5.32 4.17
C ALA A 43 -11.66 -6.63 3.89
N GLY A 44 -12.31 -7.53 3.15
CA GLY A 44 -11.69 -8.77 2.71
C GLY A 44 -10.70 -8.51 1.57
N PRO A 45 -9.42 -8.91 1.69
CA PRO A 45 -8.48 -8.83 0.58
C PRO A 45 -8.88 -9.80 -0.54
N SER A 46 -8.37 -9.57 -1.75
CA SER A 46 -8.60 -10.48 -2.89
C SER A 46 -7.93 -11.84 -2.67
N LYS A 47 -8.38 -12.89 -3.38
CA LYS A 47 -7.76 -14.23 -3.32
C LYS A 47 -6.27 -14.22 -3.65
N TYR A 48 -5.85 -13.36 -4.59
CA TYR A 48 -4.44 -13.21 -4.96
C TYR A 48 -3.63 -12.53 -3.86
N ALA A 49 -4.22 -11.55 -3.15
CA ALA A 49 -3.57 -10.87 -2.04
C ALA A 49 -3.42 -11.74 -0.79
N GLN A 50 -4.16 -12.86 -0.71
CA GLN A 50 -4.07 -13.86 0.35
C GLN A 50 -3.11 -15.02 0.01
N ASN A 51 -2.35 -14.93 -1.08
CA ASN A 51 -1.43 -15.99 -1.49
C ASN A 51 -0.03 -15.77 -0.88
N ASP A 52 0.24 -16.43 0.24
CA ASP A 52 1.50 -16.32 0.97
C ASP A 52 2.72 -16.74 0.15
N THR A 53 2.59 -17.75 -0.70
CA THR A 53 3.68 -18.23 -1.57
C THR A 53 4.10 -17.12 -2.54
N HIS A 54 3.14 -16.48 -3.21
CA HIS A 54 3.43 -15.37 -4.11
C HIS A 54 3.93 -14.13 -3.37
N ALA A 55 3.40 -13.86 -2.17
CA ALA A 55 3.90 -12.75 -1.34
C ALA A 55 5.37 -12.93 -0.99
N ARG A 56 5.80 -14.16 -0.64
CA ARG A 56 7.21 -14.46 -0.36
C ARG A 56 8.10 -14.34 -1.60
N GLN A 57 7.67 -14.91 -2.72
CA GLN A 57 8.40 -14.77 -3.98
C GLN A 57 8.58 -13.31 -4.40
N LEU A 58 7.54 -12.49 -4.22
CA LEU A 58 7.58 -11.06 -4.52
C LEU A 58 8.55 -10.32 -3.61
N TRP A 59 8.59 -10.67 -2.33
CA TRP A 59 9.54 -10.10 -1.37
C TRP A 59 10.99 -10.39 -1.78
N ASP A 60 11.31 -11.66 -2.03
CA ASP A 60 12.67 -12.09 -2.40
C ASP A 60 13.13 -11.41 -3.70
N TYR A 61 12.26 -11.37 -4.71
CA TYR A 61 12.55 -10.69 -5.97
C TYR A 61 12.77 -9.18 -5.80
N SER A 62 12.01 -8.54 -4.91
CA SER A 62 12.15 -7.10 -4.63
C SER A 62 13.49 -6.78 -3.97
N LEU A 63 13.95 -7.65 -3.06
CA LEU A 63 15.29 -7.52 -2.46
C LEU A 63 16.40 -7.69 -3.49
N GLU A 64 16.29 -8.69 -4.37
CA GLU A 64 17.24 -8.89 -5.46
C GLU A 64 17.33 -7.66 -6.39
N LEU A 65 16.19 -7.07 -6.72
CA LEU A 65 16.15 -5.84 -7.54
C LEU A 65 16.86 -4.67 -6.86
N LEU A 66 16.60 -4.44 -5.57
CA LEU A 66 17.24 -3.35 -4.84
C LEU A 66 18.76 -3.52 -4.75
N GLN A 67 19.23 -4.73 -4.49
CA GLN A 67 20.67 -5.03 -4.46
C GLN A 67 21.36 -4.74 -5.79
N LYS A 68 20.71 -5.09 -6.91
CA LYS A 68 21.22 -4.79 -8.25
C LYS A 68 21.26 -3.29 -8.52
N ILE A 69 20.26 -2.54 -8.07
CA ILE A 69 20.22 -1.08 -8.19
C ILE A 69 21.38 -0.46 -7.39
N ASP A 70 21.57 -0.87 -6.14
CA ASP A 70 22.63 -0.34 -5.28
C ASP A 70 24.03 -0.61 -5.86
N THR A 71 24.25 -1.82 -6.39
CA THR A 71 25.51 -2.19 -7.03
C THR A 71 25.75 -1.37 -8.31
N ALA A 72 24.72 -1.21 -9.16
CA ALA A 72 24.82 -0.41 -10.38
C ALA A 72 25.04 1.09 -10.11
N VAL A 73 24.57 1.61 -8.97
CA VAL A 73 24.87 2.98 -8.52
C VAL A 73 26.32 3.09 -8.05
N ALA A 74 26.83 2.09 -7.31
CA ALA A 74 28.21 2.08 -6.83
C ALA A 74 29.24 1.97 -7.97
N GLU A 75 28.94 1.24 -9.04
CA GLU A 75 29.82 1.11 -10.23
C GLU A 75 29.88 2.38 -11.09
N LYS A 76 28.98 3.34 -10.86
CA LYS A 76 28.84 4.57 -11.65
C LYS A 76 29.49 5.80 -10.99
N LEU A 77 30.07 5.63 -9.79
CA LEU A 77 30.84 6.62 -9.03
C LEU A 77 32.34 6.37 -9.21
#